data_AF-A0A1C1CDY2-F1
#
_entry.id   AF-A0A1C1CDY2-F1
#
_cell.length_a   1.000
_cell.length_b   1.000
_cell.length_c   1.000
_cell.angle_alpha   90.00
_cell.angle_beta   90.00
_cell.angle_gamma   90.00
#
_symmetry.space_group_name_H-M   'P 1'
#
loop_
_entity.id
_entity.type
_entity.pdbx_description
1 polymer ?
#
loop_
_entity_poly.entity_id
_entity_poly.type
_entity_poly.pdbx_seq_one_letter_code
_entity_poly.pdbx_strand_id
1 'polypeptide(L)'
;MDAGAFIMHRCHGISTDISPDATRAVTKMKATITQRFTIQGCEVDAESDCRFCFFWIRMPDASGREWRARYVRHWYEKDKLIAVNPAKVPVLDERRLSQYPSGYRYLAYCQEETMGVKVLTDMPGHRRENNGGVEGGSKACGEKHDLLYWQCKAWVEGGEVEI
;
A
#
# COMPACT_ATOMS: atom_id res chain seq x y z
N MET A 1 1.93 6.05 -21.16
CA MET A 1 1.88 5.17 -19.97
C MET A 1 1.92 5.94 -18.66
N ASP A 2 2.48 7.15 -18.58
CA ASP A 2 2.48 7.83 -17.26
C ASP A 2 1.62 9.10 -17.14
N ALA A 3 1.20 9.82 -18.18
CA ALA A 3 0.49 11.12 -17.97
C ALA A 3 1.14 12.05 -16.91
N GLY A 4 2.45 11.92 -16.66
CA GLY A 4 3.17 12.62 -15.58
C GLY A 4 3.17 11.95 -14.20
N ALA A 5 2.61 10.75 -14.05
CA ALA A 5 2.63 9.94 -12.83
C ALA A 5 4.07 9.52 -12.50
N PHE A 6 4.72 10.34 -11.68
CA PHE A 6 6.08 10.11 -11.20
C PHE A 6 6.02 9.42 -9.83
N ILE A 7 6.08 8.09 -9.86
CA ILE A 7 5.95 7.23 -8.67
C ILE A 7 7.24 6.45 -8.46
N MET A 8 7.76 6.48 -7.23
CA MET A 8 8.95 5.73 -6.83
C MET A 8 8.63 4.84 -5.64
N HIS A 9 9.15 3.60 -5.65
CA HIS A 9 9.09 2.68 -4.50
C HIS A 9 10.49 2.52 -3.91
N ARG A 10 10.64 2.81 -2.62
CA ARG A 10 11.86 2.53 -1.84
C ARG A 10 11.63 1.31 -0.96
N CYS A 11 12.41 0.24 -1.16
CA CYS A 11 12.30 -0.98 -0.36
C CYS A 11 13.16 -0.90 0.90
N HIS A 12 12.58 -1.20 2.07
CA HIS A 12 13.27 -1.13 3.37
C HIS A 12 13.72 -2.49 3.90
N GLY A 13 12.99 -3.55 3.56
CA GLY A 13 13.26 -4.89 4.03
C GLY A 13 12.29 -5.89 3.44
N ILE A 14 12.80 -7.07 3.12
CA ILE A 14 12.09 -8.13 2.42
C ILE A 14 12.34 -9.44 3.15
N SER A 15 11.29 -10.22 3.38
CA SER A 15 11.36 -11.58 3.90
C SER A 15 10.45 -12.49 3.10
N THR A 16 10.92 -13.69 2.76
CA THR A 16 10.14 -14.70 2.05
C THR A 16 10.01 -15.95 2.89
N ASP A 17 8.77 -16.38 3.13
CA ASP A 17 8.43 -17.66 3.75
C ASP A 17 8.10 -18.64 2.61
N ILE A 18 8.78 -19.79 2.53
CA ILE A 18 8.61 -20.80 1.47
C ILE A 18 8.06 -22.09 2.10
N SER A 19 7.11 -22.73 1.43
CA SER A 19 6.54 -24.01 1.86
C SER A 19 7.59 -25.12 1.85
N PRO A 20 7.51 -26.14 2.72
CA PRO A 20 8.51 -27.22 2.79
C PRO A 20 8.70 -28.01 1.49
N ASP A 21 7.64 -28.14 0.68
CA ASP A 21 7.66 -28.78 -0.63
C ASP A 21 8.15 -27.85 -1.76
N ALA A 22 8.48 -26.59 -1.43
CA ALA A 22 8.93 -25.55 -2.36
C ALA A 22 7.97 -25.32 -3.54
N THR A 23 6.66 -25.39 -3.31
CA THR A 23 5.63 -25.11 -4.33
C THR A 23 4.95 -23.76 -4.17
N ARG A 24 4.95 -23.20 -2.94
CA ARG A 24 4.34 -21.91 -2.61
C ARG A 24 5.27 -21.06 -1.77
N ALA A 25 5.16 -19.74 -1.89
CA ALA A 25 5.87 -18.82 -1.03
C ALA A 25 5.08 -17.53 -0.83
N VAL A 26 5.39 -16.81 0.26
CA VAL A 26 4.91 -15.44 0.47
C VAL A 26 6.08 -14.53 0.73
N THR A 27 6.18 -13.44 -0.03
CA THR A 27 7.14 -12.37 0.25
C THR A 27 6.42 -11.18 0.86
N LYS A 28 6.87 -10.78 2.06
CA LYS A 28 6.49 -9.52 2.69
C LYS A 28 7.59 -8.51 2.42
N MET A 29 7.23 -7.34 1.89
CA MET A 29 8.15 -6.25 1.58
C MET A 29 7.66 -4.96 2.21
N LYS A 30 8.49 -4.35 3.05
CA LYS A 30 8.26 -2.99 3.55
C LYS A 30 8.73 -1.99 2.49
N ALA A 31 7.90 -1.01 2.16
CA ALA A 31 8.25 0.01 1.19
C ALA A 31 7.69 1.39 1.56
N THR A 32 8.33 2.45 1.06
CA THR A 32 7.71 3.78 0.95
C THR A 32 7.40 4.04 -0.52
N ILE A 33 6.15 4.41 -0.81
CA ILE A 33 5.73 4.91 -2.12
C ILE A 33 5.82 6.43 -2.06
N THR A 34 6.57 7.03 -2.95
CA THR A 34 6.65 8.48 -3.12
C THR A 34 6.03 8.83 -4.47
N GLN A 35 5.00 9.69 -4.47
CA GLN A 35 4.43 10.26 -5.69
C GLN A 35 4.53 11.78 -5.64
N ARG A 36 5.06 12.37 -6.71
CA ARG A 36 5.21 13.82 -6.83
C ARG A 36 3.99 14.45 -7.49
N PHE A 37 3.57 15.59 -6.95
CA PHE A 37 2.46 16.38 -7.46
C PHE A 37 2.79 17.87 -7.51
N THR A 38 2.06 18.61 -8.34
CA THR A 38 1.96 20.06 -8.24
C THR A 38 0.53 20.42 -7.87
N ILE A 39 0.34 21.01 -6.69
CA ILE A 39 -0.96 21.52 -6.21
C ILE A 39 -0.81 22.98 -5.83
N GLN A 40 -1.73 23.85 -6.27
CA GLN A 40 -1.65 25.30 -6.01
C GLN A 40 -0.30 25.93 -6.42
N GLY A 41 0.33 25.43 -7.50
CA GLY A 41 1.66 25.87 -7.95
C GLY A 41 2.82 25.46 -7.02
N CYS A 42 2.57 24.64 -6.01
CA CYS A 42 3.56 24.09 -5.08
C CYS A 42 3.89 22.64 -5.46
N GLU A 43 5.18 22.33 -5.63
CA GLU A 43 5.63 20.96 -5.81
C GLU A 43 5.71 20.25 -4.45
N VAL A 44 5.05 19.09 -4.35
CA VAL A 44 4.95 18.30 -3.13
C VAL A 44 5.21 16.82 -3.42
N ASP A 45 5.84 16.14 -2.47
CA ASP A 45 5.96 14.69 -2.43
C ASP A 45 4.97 14.12 -1.40
N ALA A 46 4.05 13.29 -1.87
CA ALA A 46 3.25 12.44 -0.99
C ALA A 46 4.02 11.14 -0.76
N GLU A 47 4.40 10.86 0.49
CA GLU A 47 5.09 9.63 0.88
C GLU A 47 4.19 8.76 1.73
N SER A 48 3.92 7.53 1.29
CA SER A 48 3.15 6.54 2.03
C SER A 48 4.01 5.34 2.38
N ASP A 49 4.18 5.07 3.67
CA ASP A 49 4.77 3.83 4.16
C ASP A 49 3.72 2.71 4.05
N CYS A 50 4.12 1.59 3.45
CA CYS A 50 3.24 0.46 3.17
C CYS A 50 3.98 -0.86 3.28
N ARG A 51 3.22 -1.97 3.24
CA ARG A 51 3.80 -3.31 3.08
C ARG A 51 3.08 -4.05 1.98
N PHE A 52 3.86 -4.65 1.09
CA PHE A 52 3.38 -5.54 0.05
C PHE A 52 3.48 -6.99 0.51
N CYS A 53 2.50 -7.79 0.13
CA CYS A 53 2.46 -9.24 0.26
C CYS A 53 2.32 -9.82 -1.15
N PHE A 54 3.38 -10.47 -1.61
CA PHE A 54 3.40 -11.21 -2.86
C PHE A 54 3.15 -12.69 -2.57
N PHE A 55 2.17 -13.27 -3.23
CA PHE A 55 1.79 -14.67 -3.11
C PHE A 55 2.35 -15.40 -4.31
N TRP A 56 3.42 -16.18 -4.11
CA TRP A 56 4.13 -16.87 -5.17
C TRP A 56 3.66 -18.31 -5.32
N ILE A 57 3.58 -18.76 -6.56
CA ILE A 57 3.37 -20.16 -6.93
C ILE A 57 4.50 -20.61 -7.84
N ARG A 58 5.03 -21.80 -7.58
CA ARG A 58 5.93 -22.50 -8.49
C ARG A 58 5.08 -23.13 -9.59
N MET A 59 5.35 -22.78 -10.83
CA MET A 59 4.57 -23.27 -11.96
C MET A 59 4.85 -24.77 -12.17
N PRO A 60 3.83 -25.57 -12.53
CA PRO A 60 3.99 -27.00 -12.82
C PRO A 60 4.59 -27.26 -14.22
N ASP A 61 5.33 -26.29 -14.79
CA ASP A 61 5.87 -26.41 -16.14
C ASP A 61 6.96 -27.49 -16.23
N ALA A 62 7.34 -27.89 -17.45
CA ALA A 62 8.30 -28.98 -17.67
C ALA A 62 9.68 -28.73 -17.02
N SER A 63 10.04 -27.47 -16.76
CA SER A 63 11.27 -27.12 -16.05
C SER A 63 11.14 -27.25 -14.53
N GLY A 64 9.93 -27.07 -13.99
CA GLY A 64 9.67 -26.90 -12.57
C GLY A 64 10.51 -25.76 -11.97
N ARG A 65 10.98 -24.78 -12.74
CA ARG A 65 11.91 -23.75 -12.22
C ARG A 65 11.28 -22.37 -12.13
N GLU A 66 10.15 -22.17 -12.81
CA GLU A 66 9.52 -20.86 -12.88
C GLU A 66 8.64 -20.59 -11.65
N TRP A 67 8.81 -19.41 -11.06
CA TRP A 67 7.95 -18.86 -10.02
C TRP A 67 7.20 -17.66 -10.55
N ARG A 68 5.92 -17.54 -10.20
CA ARG A 68 5.09 -16.38 -10.55
C ARG A 68 4.38 -15.82 -9.34
N ALA A 69 4.25 -14.50 -9.29
CA ALA A 69 3.37 -13.84 -8.33
C ALA A 69 1.93 -14.10 -8.78
N ARG A 70 1.23 -14.98 -8.07
CA ARG A 70 -0.19 -15.27 -8.31
C ARG A 70 -1.07 -14.10 -7.87
N TYR A 71 -0.70 -13.47 -6.76
CA TYR A 71 -1.38 -12.30 -6.21
C TYR A 71 -0.37 -11.31 -5.63
N VAL A 72 -0.77 -10.04 -5.63
CA VAL A 72 -0.10 -8.97 -4.88
C VAL A 72 -1.18 -8.21 -4.12
N ARG A 73 -0.94 -7.98 -2.83
CA ARG A 73 -1.75 -7.09 -1.99
C ARG A 73 -0.84 -6.21 -1.16
N HIS A 74 -1.40 -5.14 -0.62
CA HIS A 74 -0.68 -4.25 0.25
C HIS A 74 -1.61 -3.59 1.25
N TRP A 75 -1.03 -3.08 2.34
CA TRP A 75 -1.70 -2.15 3.24
C TRP A 75 -0.87 -0.89 3.42
N TYR A 76 -1.56 0.22 3.64
CA TYR A 76 -0.96 1.53 3.94
C TYR A 76 -0.86 1.74 5.44
N GLU A 77 0.26 2.26 5.93
CA GLU A 77 0.52 2.35 7.37
C GLU A 77 0.39 3.76 7.92
N LYS A 78 0.99 4.70 7.20
CA LYS A 78 0.95 6.13 7.46
C LYS A 78 1.47 6.83 6.21
N ASP A 79 1.06 8.07 6.03
CA ASP A 79 1.65 8.92 5.02
C ASP A 79 1.95 10.33 5.55
N LYS A 80 2.57 11.12 4.70
CA LYS A 80 2.88 12.53 4.93
C LYS A 80 2.94 13.25 3.58
N LEU A 81 2.76 14.57 3.62
CA LEU A 81 3.00 15.46 2.49
C LEU A 81 4.20 16.35 2.81
N ILE A 82 5.17 16.41 1.90
CA ILE A 82 6.37 17.24 2.04
C ILE A 82 6.42 18.21 0.88
N ALA A 83 6.52 19.51 1.17
CA ALA A 83 6.82 20.49 0.13
C ALA A 83 8.27 20.33 -0.34
N VAL A 84 8.48 20.19 -1.66
CA VAL A 84 9.83 20.06 -2.24
C VAL A 84 10.62 21.35 -2.04
N ASN A 85 9.95 22.50 -2.21
CA ASN A 85 10.46 23.78 -1.75
C ASN A 85 9.81 24.11 -0.39
N PRO A 86 10.56 24.12 0.73
CA PRO A 86 9.99 24.37 2.05
C PRO A 86 9.42 25.79 2.23
N ALA A 87 9.70 26.73 1.31
CA ALA A 87 9.10 28.06 1.28
C ALA A 87 7.80 28.13 0.44
N LYS A 88 7.39 27.04 -0.22
CA LYS A 88 6.17 26.95 -1.02
C LYS A 88 5.31 25.80 -0.54
N VAL A 89 4.52 26.05 0.50
CA VAL A 89 3.64 25.07 1.13
C VAL A 89 2.19 25.35 0.71
N PRO A 90 1.47 24.37 0.15
CA PRO A 90 0.06 24.55 -0.23
C PRO A 90 -0.84 24.62 1.01
N VAL A 91 -1.97 25.32 0.88
CA VAL A 91 -3.02 25.37 1.92
C VAL A 91 -4.05 24.29 1.63
N LEU A 92 -4.14 23.27 2.48
CA LEU A 92 -5.00 22.11 2.23
C LEU A 92 -6.41 22.30 2.81
N ASP A 93 -7.42 21.70 2.16
CA ASP A 93 -8.78 21.62 2.72
C ASP A 93 -8.84 20.52 3.79
N GLU A 94 -8.80 20.94 5.06
CA GLU A 94 -8.84 20.04 6.22
C GLU A 94 -10.12 19.18 6.28
N ARG A 95 -11.27 19.72 5.84
CA ARG A 95 -12.54 18.98 5.84
C ARG A 95 -12.55 17.90 4.76
N ARG A 96 -11.85 18.11 3.65
CA ARG A 96 -11.67 17.07 2.62
C ARG A 96 -10.63 16.05 3.08
N LEU A 97 -9.52 16.49 3.68
CA LEU A 97 -8.50 15.60 4.25
C LEU A 97 -9.07 14.62 5.28
N SER A 98 -9.98 15.08 6.15
CA SER A 98 -10.59 14.24 7.19
C SER A 98 -11.44 13.08 6.65
N GLN A 99 -11.75 13.06 5.35
CA GLN A 99 -12.53 12.01 4.70
C GLN A 99 -11.66 10.84 4.21
N TYR A 100 -10.34 11.01 4.14
CA TYR A 100 -9.43 9.99 3.64
C TYR A 100 -8.75 9.19 4.76
N PRO A 101 -8.46 7.89 4.53
CA PRO A 101 -7.83 7.04 5.54
C PRO A 101 -6.45 7.50 5.99
N SER A 102 -6.12 7.30 7.26
CA SER A 102 -4.87 7.76 7.88
C SER A 102 -3.59 7.20 7.24
N GLY A 103 -3.68 6.06 6.57
CA GLY A 103 -2.54 5.39 5.93
C GLY A 103 -2.06 6.05 4.63
N TYR A 104 -2.95 6.78 3.94
CA TYR A 104 -2.71 7.32 2.59
C TYR A 104 -3.53 8.59 2.33
N ARG A 105 -3.77 9.38 3.39
CA ARG A 105 -4.63 10.57 3.38
C ARG A 105 -4.18 11.62 2.36
N TYR A 106 -2.91 11.99 2.42
CA TYR A 106 -2.33 13.01 1.56
C TYR A 106 -2.11 12.49 0.15
N LEU A 107 -1.76 11.21 0.00
CA LEU A 107 -1.70 10.56 -1.31
C LEU A 107 -3.08 10.61 -2.00
N ALA A 108 -4.13 10.19 -1.29
CA ALA A 108 -5.52 10.24 -1.76
C ALA A 108 -5.95 11.66 -2.13
N TYR A 109 -5.68 12.64 -1.25
CA TYR A 109 -5.98 14.04 -1.51
C TYR A 109 -5.33 14.53 -2.81
N CYS A 110 -4.02 14.30 -2.97
CA CYS A 110 -3.27 14.74 -4.15
C CYS A 110 -3.72 14.03 -5.44
N GLN A 111 -4.03 12.73 -5.38
CA GLN A 111 -4.54 11.99 -6.53
C GLN A 111 -5.91 12.51 -6.97
N GLU A 112 -6.86 12.70 -6.04
CA GLU A 112 -8.16 13.24 -6.42
C GLU A 112 -8.07 14.70 -6.90
N GLU A 113 -7.17 15.51 -6.34
CA GLU A 113 -6.97 16.90 -6.74
C GLU A 113 -6.38 17.05 -8.14
N THR A 114 -5.41 16.20 -8.51
CA THR A 114 -4.63 16.40 -9.73
C THR A 114 -5.01 15.46 -10.87
N MET A 115 -5.61 14.30 -10.58
CA MET A 115 -5.87 13.25 -11.59
C MET A 115 -7.35 13.10 -11.94
N GLY A 116 -8.26 13.79 -11.26
CA GLY A 116 -9.70 13.70 -11.53
C GLY A 116 -10.32 12.32 -11.25
N VAL A 117 -9.66 11.53 -10.41
CA VAL A 117 -10.10 10.18 -10.01
C VAL A 117 -10.83 10.20 -8.67
N LYS A 118 -11.55 9.12 -8.37
CA LYS A 118 -12.04 8.82 -7.03
C LYS A 118 -11.24 7.66 -6.45
N VAL A 119 -10.62 7.88 -5.30
CA VAL A 119 -9.78 6.89 -4.64
C VAL A 119 -10.62 5.98 -3.76
N LEU A 120 -10.21 4.71 -3.65
CA LEU A 120 -10.83 3.78 -2.70
C LEU A 120 -10.44 4.20 -1.28
N THR A 121 -11.42 4.29 -0.38
CA THR A 121 -11.23 4.70 1.04
C THR A 121 -11.27 3.53 2.02
N ASP A 122 -11.33 2.30 1.51
CA ASP A 122 -11.42 1.08 2.31
C ASP A 122 -10.21 0.15 2.08
N MET A 123 -9.09 0.67 1.56
CA MET A 123 -7.89 -0.14 1.37
C MET A 123 -7.35 -0.61 2.72
N PRO A 124 -6.72 -1.80 2.79
CA PRO A 124 -6.12 -2.29 4.03
C PRO A 124 -5.20 -1.25 4.69
N GLY A 125 -5.40 -1.04 6.00
CA GLY A 125 -4.70 -0.05 6.82
C GLY A 125 -3.98 -0.68 8.00
N HIS A 126 -3.05 0.01 8.66
CA HIS A 126 -2.32 -0.58 9.79
C HIS A 126 -3.24 -0.90 10.98
N ARG A 127 -2.96 -1.98 11.72
CA ARG A 127 -3.72 -2.44 12.90
C ARG A 127 -4.01 -1.38 13.99
N ARG A 128 -3.27 -0.26 13.98
CA ARG A 128 -3.50 0.89 14.88
C ARG A 128 -4.90 1.48 14.71
N GLU A 129 -5.48 1.33 13.52
CA GLU A 129 -6.81 1.83 13.19
C GLU A 129 -7.95 1.02 13.84
N ASN A 130 -7.68 -0.18 14.36
CA ASN A 130 -8.69 -1.06 14.98
C ASN A 130 -9.32 -0.47 16.25
N ASN A 131 -8.59 0.36 16.98
CA ASN A 131 -9.01 0.81 18.32
C ASN A 131 -9.75 2.15 18.30
N GLY A 132 -10.06 2.71 17.13
CA GLY A 132 -10.77 4.00 16.99
C GLY A 132 -10.00 5.24 17.46
N GLY A 133 -8.79 5.07 18.02
CA GLY A 133 -7.96 6.17 18.53
C GLY A 133 -7.11 6.89 17.48
N VAL A 134 -7.22 6.51 16.20
CA VAL A 134 -6.49 7.14 15.10
C VAL A 134 -7.48 7.95 14.29
N GLU A 135 -7.25 9.26 14.20
CA GLU A 135 -8.05 10.14 13.34
C GLU A 135 -8.00 9.66 11.89
N GLY A 136 -9.16 9.53 11.25
CA GLY A 136 -9.28 8.95 9.91
C GLY A 136 -8.88 7.47 9.83
N GLY A 137 -8.71 6.79 10.96
CA GLY A 137 -8.55 5.35 11.00
C GLY A 137 -9.90 4.64 10.85
N SER A 138 -9.91 3.51 10.16
CA SER A 138 -11.08 2.66 10.00
C SER A 138 -10.84 1.30 10.64
N LYS A 139 -11.78 0.86 11.49
CA LYS A 139 -11.77 -0.49 12.05
C LYS A 139 -11.74 -1.55 10.94
N ALA A 140 -12.51 -1.36 9.87
CA ALA A 140 -12.52 -2.27 8.74
C ALA A 140 -11.15 -2.33 8.02
N CYS A 141 -10.46 -1.19 7.89
CA CYS A 141 -9.13 -1.15 7.29
C CYS A 141 -8.09 -1.88 8.16
N GLY A 142 -8.15 -1.73 9.49
CA GLY A 142 -7.27 -2.45 10.40
C GLY A 142 -7.58 -3.94 10.52
N GLU A 143 -8.84 -4.37 10.39
CA GLU A 143 -9.22 -5.80 10.32
C GLU A 143 -8.67 -6.45 9.04
N LYS A 144 -8.68 -5.71 7.91
CA LYS A 144 -8.06 -6.18 6.65
C LYS A 144 -6.55 -6.42 6.76
N HIS A 145 -5.85 -5.72 7.65
CA HIS A 145 -4.41 -5.98 7.89
C HIS A 145 -4.18 -7.35 8.50
N ASP A 146 -4.94 -7.72 9.53
CA ASP A 146 -4.79 -9.03 10.17
C ASP A 146 -5.27 -10.15 9.24
N LEU A 147 -6.35 -9.91 8.49
CA LEU A 147 -6.81 -10.82 7.43
C LEU A 147 -5.70 -11.12 6.41
N LEU A 148 -4.96 -10.11 5.95
CA LEU A 148 -3.91 -10.34 4.96
C LEU A 148 -2.76 -11.20 5.51
N TYR A 149 -2.42 -11.07 6.80
CA TYR A 149 -1.47 -11.98 7.43
C TYR A 149 -1.99 -13.43 7.52
N TRP A 150 -3.27 -13.61 7.84
CA TRP A 150 -3.87 -14.95 7.85
C TRP A 150 -3.94 -15.56 6.45
N GLN A 151 -4.23 -14.76 5.43
CA GLN A 151 -4.15 -15.19 4.02
C GLN A 151 -2.72 -15.58 3.65
N CYS A 152 -1.71 -14.81 4.06
CA CYS A 152 -0.31 -15.16 3.81
C CYS A 152 0.06 -16.52 4.41
N LYS A 153 -0.35 -16.77 5.65
CA LYS A 153 -0.14 -18.07 6.32
C LYS A 153 -0.89 -19.19 5.59
N ALA A 154 -2.18 -19.01 5.33
CA ALA A 154 -3.00 -20.01 4.64
C ALA A 154 -2.39 -20.38 3.28
N TRP A 155 -1.92 -19.39 2.52
CA TRP A 155 -1.29 -19.63 1.22
C TRP A 155 -0.05 -20.51 1.30
N VAL A 156 0.92 -20.15 2.16
CA VAL A 156 2.18 -20.91 2.28
C VAL A 156 1.96 -22.32 2.84
N GLU A 157 0.88 -22.54 3.59
CA GLU A 157 0.45 -23.84 4.11
C GLU A 157 -0.39 -24.67 3.10
N GLY A 158 -0.56 -24.18 1.86
CA GLY A 158 -1.28 -24.91 0.82
C GLY A 158 -2.80 -24.67 0.78
N GLY A 159 -3.32 -23.80 1.64
CA GLY A 159 -4.71 -23.38 1.63
C GLY A 159 -5.05 -22.45 0.47
N GLU A 160 -6.31 -22.47 0.05
CA GLU A 160 -6.84 -21.48 -0.89
C GLU A 160 -7.18 -20.19 -0.17
N VAL A 161 -6.92 -19.06 -0.83
CA VAL A 161 -7.18 -17.73 -0.29
C VAL A 161 -8.03 -16.95 -1.28
N GLU A 162 -9.12 -16.36 -0.78
CA GLU A 162 -9.86 -15.34 -1.50
C GLU A 162 -9.15 -14.00 -1.25
N ILE A 163 -8.80 -13.27 -2.31
CA ILE A 163 -8.09 -12.01 -2.20
C ILE A 163 -8.74 -10.93 -3.05
#